data_AF-A0A0B7BBF8-F1
#
_entry.id   AF-A0A0B7BBF8-F1
#
_cell.length_a   1.000
_cell.length_b   1.000
_cell.length_c   1.000
_cell.angle_alpha   90.00
_cell.angle_beta   90.00
_cell.angle_gamma   90.00
#
_symmetry.space_group_name_H-M   'P 1'
#
loop_
_entity.id
_entity.type
_entity.pdbx_description
1 polymer ?
#
loop_
_entity_poly.entity_id
_entity_poly.type
_entity_poly.pdbx_seq_one_letter_code
_entity_poly.pdbx_strand_id
1 'polypeptide(L)'
;MTEAGKTYVRWGSRLRNPFFQRLVCYNCAGIGHFSMECASKHYQRKSRNFRQNYSRSFRDRRIYSINCFKEIRAVQNRAGREFRDIAVGEDESEGNWNNKEDRHEAKKEFSDIAVGDDGSEGEWRNKEDMSREEIYSVEMERKKEITGLKTIKELQREDKEKQEQLEKLKERDDLIEKLRSDIEDKCKQDDLIEELYDEINELRGELNFLRMSGAEGRKKFVERVQQKHNRQRIEKAGIAARKKVIQVAKVRERKETEGRTYSGCLGRAREG
;
A
#
# COMPACT_ATOMS: atom_id res chain seq x y z
N MET A 1 63.23 -6.69 21.86
CA MET A 1 63.00 -5.91 20.63
C MET A 1 62.21 -6.76 19.67
N THR A 2 60.91 -6.52 19.53
CA THR A 2 60.04 -7.19 18.56
C THR A 2 59.09 -6.13 18.01
N GLU A 3 59.39 -5.66 16.81
CA GLU A 3 58.61 -4.66 16.08
C GLU A 3 57.36 -5.32 15.49
N ALA A 4 56.19 -4.92 15.98
CA ALA A 4 54.91 -5.29 15.39
C ALA A 4 54.59 -4.32 14.23
N GLY A 5 54.89 -4.76 13.01
CA GLY A 5 54.49 -4.08 11.78
C GLY A 5 52.96 -4.07 11.61
N LYS A 6 52.35 -2.89 11.66
CA LYS A 6 50.95 -2.68 11.33
C LYS A 6 50.83 -2.40 9.83
N THR A 7 50.42 -3.39 9.05
CA THR A 7 50.02 -3.22 7.66
C THR A 7 48.61 -2.61 7.63
N TYR A 8 48.54 -1.35 7.20
CA TYR A 8 47.27 -0.67 6.91
C TYR A 8 46.71 -1.24 5.60
N VAL A 9 45.63 -2.02 5.68
CA VAL A 9 44.90 -2.45 4.48
C VAL A 9 44.12 -1.26 3.95
N ARG A 10 44.60 -0.68 2.86
CA ARG A 10 43.94 0.37 2.08
C ARG A 10 42.76 -0.27 1.34
N TRP A 11 41.55 -0.14 1.89
CA TRP A 11 40.31 -0.55 1.23
C TRP A 11 40.02 0.38 0.05
N GLY A 12 40.49 -0.03 -1.13
CA GLY A 12 40.17 0.58 -2.40
C GLY A 12 38.77 0.16 -2.87
N SER A 13 37.84 1.09 -2.81
CA SER A 13 36.87 1.43 -3.87
C SER A 13 36.70 0.42 -5.02
N ARG A 14 35.63 -0.40 -5.00
CA ARG A 14 35.10 -1.08 -6.21
C ARG A 14 33.72 -1.75 -6.11
N LEU A 15 32.74 -1.10 -5.49
CA LEU A 15 31.33 -1.48 -5.68
C LEU A 15 30.51 -0.26 -6.11
N ARG A 16 30.56 0.07 -7.41
CA ARG A 16 29.59 0.97 -8.04
C ARG A 16 28.30 0.18 -8.28
N ASN A 17 27.53 -0.03 -7.22
CA ASN A 17 26.18 -0.55 -7.35
C ASN A 17 25.23 0.66 -7.56
N PRO A 18 24.48 0.73 -8.68
CA PRO A 18 23.64 1.88 -9.03
C PRO A 18 22.55 2.18 -7.98
N PHE A 19 22.19 1.21 -7.13
CA PHE A 19 21.28 1.45 -6.01
C PHE A 19 21.82 2.44 -4.96
N PHE A 20 23.14 2.52 -4.79
CA PHE A 20 23.75 3.43 -3.80
C PHE A 20 23.98 4.85 -4.34
N GLN A 21 23.73 5.12 -5.62
CA GLN A 21 23.88 6.45 -6.22
C GLN A 21 22.83 7.48 -5.76
N ARG A 22 21.82 7.06 -4.97
CA ARG A 22 20.81 7.96 -4.39
C ARG A 22 20.87 8.08 -2.87
N LEU A 23 21.87 7.52 -2.21
CA LEU A 23 22.06 7.71 -0.77
C LEU A 23 22.67 9.09 -0.52
N VAL A 24 21.82 10.00 -0.04
CA VAL A 24 22.17 11.35 0.40
C VAL A 24 22.56 11.30 1.88
N CYS A 25 23.77 11.75 2.19
CA CYS A 25 24.26 11.84 3.57
C CYS A 25 23.44 12.87 4.35
N TYR A 26 22.84 12.46 5.47
CA TYR A 26 22.02 13.36 6.30
C TYR A 26 22.80 14.53 6.92
N ASN A 27 24.14 14.40 7.07
CA ASN A 27 24.96 15.44 7.67
C ASN A 27 25.33 16.57 6.70
N CYS A 28 25.69 16.24 5.46
CA CYS A 28 26.21 17.22 4.50
C CYS A 28 25.39 17.32 3.21
N ALA A 29 24.30 16.56 3.08
CA ALA A 29 23.53 16.39 1.86
C ALA A 29 24.34 15.90 0.63
N GLY A 30 25.57 15.43 0.85
CA GLY A 30 26.42 14.87 -0.21
C GLY A 30 25.97 13.45 -0.59
N ILE A 31 26.02 13.12 -1.87
CA ILE A 31 25.62 11.81 -2.38
C ILE A 31 26.79 10.82 -2.27
N GLY A 32 26.50 9.53 -2.07
CA GLY A 32 27.47 8.44 -2.23
C GLY A 32 28.25 8.05 -0.97
N HIS A 33 27.78 8.43 0.23
CA HIS A 33 28.33 7.96 1.50
C HIS A 33 27.27 7.98 2.62
N PHE A 34 27.45 7.16 3.65
CA PHE A 34 26.60 7.20 4.85
C PHE A 34 27.03 8.32 5.79
N SER A 35 26.11 8.80 6.64
CA SER A 35 26.40 9.83 7.65
C SER A 35 27.58 9.48 8.58
N MET A 36 27.84 8.18 8.79
CA MET A 36 28.98 7.70 9.59
C MET A 36 30.34 7.85 8.86
N GLU A 37 30.33 7.89 7.53
CA GLU A 37 31.53 8.00 6.67
C GLU A 37 31.76 9.44 6.19
N CYS A 38 30.92 10.38 6.66
CA CYS A 38 30.96 11.76 6.20
C CYS A 38 32.24 12.47 6.68
N ALA A 39 33.13 12.76 5.72
CA ALA A 39 34.40 13.44 5.98
C ALA A 39 34.22 14.91 6.45
N SER A 40 33.02 15.49 6.32
CA SER A 40 32.75 16.83 6.83
C SER A 40 32.69 16.80 8.37
N LYS A 41 33.84 16.97 9.02
CA LYS A 41 34.01 17.04 10.48
C LYS A 41 33.31 18.23 11.14
N HIS A 42 32.58 19.06 10.38
CA HIS A 42 32.04 20.33 10.87
C HIS A 42 30.88 20.23 11.87
N TYR A 43 30.31 19.04 12.10
CA TYR A 43 29.28 18.85 13.13
C TYR A 43 29.77 18.27 14.47
N GLN A 44 31.07 18.04 14.65
CA GLN A 44 31.56 17.53 15.93
C GLN A 44 31.43 18.54 17.09
N ARG A 45 31.32 19.86 16.83
CA ARG A 45 31.11 20.86 17.90
C ARG A 45 29.67 20.94 18.45
N LYS A 46 28.66 20.36 17.80
CA LYS A 46 27.29 20.25 18.36
C LYS A 46 26.95 18.86 18.92
N SER A 47 27.85 17.89 18.77
CA SER A 47 27.64 16.49 19.21
C SER A 47 27.64 16.30 20.74
N ARG A 48 28.07 17.29 21.54
CA ARG A 48 27.88 17.27 23.00
C ARG A 48 26.40 17.33 23.41
N ASN A 49 25.50 17.81 22.56
CA ASN A 49 24.06 17.80 22.82
C ASN A 49 23.35 16.55 22.27
N PHE A 50 24.01 15.71 21.45
CA PHE A 50 23.37 14.51 20.91
C PHE A 50 23.24 13.39 21.96
N ARG A 51 24.13 13.36 22.97
CA ARG A 51 23.98 12.47 24.14
C ARG A 51 22.78 12.85 25.02
N GLN A 52 22.31 14.10 24.99
CA GLN A 52 21.11 14.52 25.72
C GLN A 52 19.80 14.12 25.01
N ASN A 53 19.84 13.60 23.78
CA ASN A 53 18.65 13.06 23.11
C ASN A 53 18.35 11.60 23.46
N TYR A 54 19.26 10.88 24.12
CA TYR A 54 18.97 9.53 24.63
C TYR A 54 18.11 9.53 25.91
N SER A 55 17.97 10.68 26.57
CA SER A 55 17.07 10.88 27.72
C SER A 55 15.68 11.38 27.33
N ARG A 56 15.40 11.56 26.03
CA ARG A 56 14.02 11.82 25.57
C ARG A 56 13.20 10.56 25.71
N SER A 57 12.00 10.72 26.29
CA SER A 57 11.03 9.66 26.50
C SER A 57 10.76 8.91 25.18
N PHE A 58 10.38 7.64 25.27
CA PHE A 58 10.04 6.85 24.07
C PHE A 58 8.97 7.56 23.22
N ARG A 59 8.04 8.23 23.89
CA ARG A 59 7.02 9.11 23.31
C ARG A 59 7.59 10.22 22.42
N ASP A 60 8.63 10.93 22.87
CA ASP A 60 9.25 12.00 22.08
C ASP A 60 9.98 11.46 20.84
N ARG A 61 10.54 10.24 20.91
CA ARG A 61 11.15 9.58 19.75
C ARG A 61 10.10 9.16 18.74
N ARG A 62 8.95 8.65 19.20
CA ARG A 62 7.79 8.28 18.37
C ARG A 62 7.18 9.51 17.69
N ILE A 63 7.02 10.62 18.42
CA ILE A 63 6.55 11.90 17.85
C ILE A 63 7.52 12.42 16.79
N TYR A 64 8.83 12.37 17.07
CA TYR A 64 9.85 12.81 16.13
C TYR A 64 9.87 11.94 14.85
N SER A 65 9.80 10.62 14.97
CA SER A 65 9.77 9.73 13.81
C SER A 65 8.50 9.92 12.97
N ILE A 66 7.32 10.06 13.61
CA ILE A 66 6.06 10.35 12.92
C ILE A 66 6.15 11.67 12.14
N ASN A 67 6.71 12.73 12.75
CA ASN A 67 6.87 14.02 12.08
C ASN A 67 7.86 13.95 10.91
N CYS A 68 8.96 13.19 11.08
CA CYS A 68 9.93 12.96 10.01
C CYS A 68 9.29 12.21 8.81
N PHE A 69 8.46 11.19 9.06
CA PHE A 69 7.72 10.51 7.99
C PHE A 69 6.71 11.43 7.28
N LYS A 70 6.03 12.33 8.02
CA LYS A 70 5.13 13.33 7.43
C LYS A 70 5.87 14.30 6.51
N GLU A 71 7.06 14.76 6.91
CA GLU A 71 7.90 15.63 6.08
C GLU A 71 8.38 14.93 4.81
N ILE A 72 8.87 13.69 4.92
CA ILE A 72 9.29 12.89 3.75
C ILE A 72 8.14 12.72 2.76
N ARG A 73 6.93 12.40 3.26
CA ARG A 73 5.74 12.25 2.42
C ARG A 73 5.32 13.58 1.78
N ALA A 74 5.45 14.69 2.51
CA ALA A 74 5.18 16.02 1.98
C ALA A 74 6.16 16.39 0.85
N VAL A 75 7.44 16.06 1.00
CA VAL A 75 8.47 16.27 -0.05
C VAL A 75 8.18 15.39 -1.26
N GLN A 76 7.85 14.12 -1.08
CA GLN A 76 7.46 13.23 -2.19
C GLN A 76 6.20 13.72 -2.92
N ASN A 77 5.21 14.24 -2.19
CA ASN A 77 3.99 14.82 -2.78
C ASN A 77 4.22 16.17 -3.47
N ARG A 78 5.30 16.90 -3.15
CA ARG A 78 5.73 18.10 -3.90
C ARG A 78 6.47 17.68 -5.17
N ALA A 79 7.44 16.77 -5.04
CA ALA A 79 8.19 16.23 -6.18
C ALA A 79 7.27 15.51 -7.20
N GLY A 80 6.25 14.79 -6.73
CA GLY A 80 5.26 14.14 -7.58
C GLY A 80 4.26 15.10 -8.25
N ARG A 81 4.16 16.36 -7.80
CA ARG A 81 3.41 17.41 -8.51
C ARG A 81 4.26 18.07 -9.58
N GLU A 82 5.54 18.35 -9.30
CA GLU A 82 6.45 18.92 -10.30
C GLU A 82 6.71 17.97 -11.49
N PHE A 83 6.63 16.65 -11.29
CA PHE A 83 6.74 15.69 -12.41
C PHE A 83 5.50 15.61 -13.32
N ARG A 84 4.32 16.08 -12.89
CA ARG A 84 3.13 16.11 -13.76
C ARG A 84 3.15 17.24 -14.77
N ASP A 85 4.02 18.24 -14.57
CA ASP A 85 4.13 19.40 -15.46
C ASP A 85 5.29 19.25 -16.48
N ILE A 86 5.99 18.10 -16.53
CA ILE A 86 7.13 17.85 -17.45
C ILE A 86 6.81 16.78 -18.52
N ALA A 87 5.68 16.07 -18.46
CA ALA A 87 5.37 14.98 -19.40
C ALA A 87 4.27 15.36 -20.41
N VAL A 88 4.56 16.33 -21.28
CA VAL A 88 3.97 16.44 -22.63
C VAL A 88 5.11 16.82 -23.57
N GLY A 89 6.06 15.90 -23.75
CA GLY A 89 6.92 15.89 -24.92
C GLY A 89 6.26 14.98 -25.94
N GLU A 90 5.85 15.55 -27.07
CA GLU A 90 5.40 14.83 -28.25
C GLU A 90 6.60 14.05 -28.83
N ASP A 91 6.91 12.89 -28.24
CA ASP A 91 7.95 12.01 -28.78
C ASP A 91 7.38 11.29 -30.01
N GLU A 92 7.61 11.89 -31.19
CA GLU A 92 7.42 11.35 -32.54
C GLU A 92 8.35 10.14 -32.82
N SER A 93 8.39 9.14 -31.93
CA SER A 93 9.09 7.89 -32.20
C SER A 93 8.17 6.92 -32.94
N GLU A 94 8.13 7.10 -34.26
CA GLU A 94 7.60 6.12 -35.22
C GLU A 94 8.39 4.81 -35.09
N GLY A 95 7.90 3.91 -34.22
CA GLY A 95 8.38 2.54 -34.14
C GLY A 95 8.09 1.79 -35.44
N ASN A 96 9.15 1.40 -36.15
CA ASN A 96 9.10 0.63 -37.39
C ASN A 96 8.59 -0.80 -37.14
N TRP A 97 7.29 -1.05 -37.35
CA TRP A 97 6.62 -2.35 -37.16
C TRP A 97 6.85 -3.37 -38.31
N ASN A 98 7.96 -3.30 -39.04
CA ASN A 98 8.23 -4.18 -40.18
C ASN A 98 8.91 -5.52 -39.81
N ASN A 99 8.59 -6.13 -38.68
CA ASN A 99 8.93 -7.55 -38.47
C ASN A 99 7.93 -8.43 -39.22
N LYS A 100 8.30 -8.77 -40.46
CA LYS A 100 7.55 -9.60 -41.41
C LYS A 100 7.68 -11.12 -41.18
N GLU A 101 8.40 -11.58 -40.16
CA GLU A 101 8.82 -12.99 -40.09
C GLU A 101 7.78 -13.96 -39.51
N ASP A 102 6.80 -13.52 -38.72
CA ASP A 102 5.89 -14.47 -38.05
C ASP A 102 4.55 -14.73 -38.77
N ARG A 103 4.41 -14.28 -40.04
CA ARG A 103 3.12 -14.38 -40.76
C ARG A 103 2.94 -15.59 -41.67
N HIS A 104 3.90 -16.52 -41.70
CA HIS A 104 3.89 -17.63 -42.66
C HIS A 104 3.43 -18.99 -42.12
N GLU A 105 3.23 -19.17 -40.81
CA GLU A 105 2.80 -20.48 -40.27
C GLU A 105 1.28 -20.69 -40.22
N ALA A 106 0.45 -19.64 -40.28
CA ALA A 106 -1.01 -19.78 -40.20
C ALA A 106 -1.71 -20.15 -41.53
N LYS A 107 -0.98 -20.47 -42.61
CA LYS A 107 -1.58 -20.77 -43.93
C LYS A 107 -1.62 -22.25 -44.31
N LYS A 108 -1.24 -23.18 -43.40
CA LYS A 108 -1.08 -24.59 -43.77
C LYS A 108 -2.25 -25.52 -43.41
N GLU A 109 -3.37 -25.03 -42.87
CA GLU A 109 -4.45 -25.91 -42.38
C GLU A 109 -5.86 -25.67 -42.99
N PHE A 110 -5.99 -24.89 -44.08
CA PHE A 110 -7.30 -24.63 -44.72
C PHE A 110 -7.45 -25.24 -46.12
N SER A 111 -6.93 -26.44 -46.36
CA SER A 111 -7.07 -27.13 -47.67
C SER A 111 -8.21 -28.14 -47.76
N ASP A 112 -8.99 -28.39 -46.70
CA ASP A 112 -9.87 -29.57 -46.66
C ASP A 112 -11.36 -29.23 -46.39
N ILE A 113 -11.87 -28.11 -46.91
CA ILE A 113 -13.32 -27.90 -47.05
C ILE A 113 -13.69 -28.10 -48.51
N ALA A 114 -13.99 -29.35 -48.85
CA ALA A 114 -14.62 -29.74 -50.10
C ALA A 114 -16.00 -29.08 -50.19
N VAL A 115 -16.12 -28.05 -51.03
CA VAL A 115 -17.39 -27.50 -51.48
C VAL A 115 -17.90 -28.44 -52.57
N GLY A 116 -19.03 -29.09 -52.30
CA GLY A 116 -19.72 -29.93 -53.26
C GLY A 116 -20.23 -29.09 -54.44
N ASP A 117 -20.04 -29.62 -55.65
CA ASP A 117 -20.65 -29.14 -56.88
C ASP A 117 -22.19 -29.28 -56.80
N ASP A 118 -22.89 -28.22 -56.40
CA ASP A 118 -24.30 -28.04 -56.72
C ASP A 118 -24.43 -27.09 -57.92
N GLY A 119 -24.51 -27.71 -59.10
CA GLY A 119 -24.75 -27.05 -60.37
C GLY A 119 -26.07 -26.29 -60.38
N SER A 120 -26.01 -24.99 -60.11
CA SER A 120 -27.02 -24.02 -60.52
C SER A 120 -26.36 -22.97 -61.43
N GLU A 121 -26.11 -23.37 -62.69
CA GLU A 121 -25.83 -22.46 -63.79
C GLU A 121 -27.11 -21.68 -64.13
N GLY A 122 -27.33 -20.57 -63.44
CA GLY A 122 -28.49 -19.71 -63.64
C GLY A 122 -28.12 -18.23 -63.61
N GLU A 123 -28.02 -17.63 -64.78
CA GLU A 123 -28.44 -16.24 -65.04
C GLU A 123 -27.64 -15.11 -64.35
N TRP A 124 -26.32 -15.05 -64.58
CA TRP A 124 -25.47 -13.89 -64.22
C TRP A 124 -25.18 -12.92 -65.37
N ARG A 125 -25.84 -13.05 -66.52
CA ARG A 125 -25.67 -12.13 -67.66
C ARG A 125 -26.74 -11.04 -67.62
N ASN A 126 -26.52 -9.98 -66.82
CA ASN A 126 -27.16 -8.66 -66.98
C ASN A 126 -26.64 -7.61 -65.96
N LYS A 127 -25.31 -7.50 -65.76
CA LYS A 127 -24.68 -6.43 -64.95
C LYS A 127 -23.33 -5.96 -65.53
N GLU A 128 -23.18 -5.90 -66.84
CA GLU A 128 -21.90 -5.57 -67.49
C GLU A 128 -21.62 -4.08 -67.74
N ASP A 129 -22.47 -3.15 -67.27
CA ASP A 129 -22.23 -1.71 -67.45
C ASP A 129 -22.11 -0.94 -66.13
N MET A 130 -21.60 -1.57 -65.07
CA MET A 130 -21.10 -0.78 -63.93
C MET A 130 -19.83 -0.10 -64.39
N SER A 131 -19.85 1.22 -64.46
CA SER A 131 -18.70 1.96 -64.97
C SER A 131 -17.48 1.64 -64.10
N ARG A 132 -16.29 1.61 -64.71
CA ARG A 132 -15.03 1.38 -63.98
C ARG A 132 -14.86 2.34 -62.79
N GLU A 133 -15.48 3.51 -62.87
CA GLU A 133 -15.51 4.55 -61.84
C GLU A 133 -16.40 4.19 -60.64
N GLU A 134 -17.54 3.54 -60.87
CA GLU A 134 -18.42 3.02 -59.82
C GLU A 134 -17.78 1.86 -59.05
N ILE A 135 -17.13 0.93 -59.77
CA ILE A 135 -16.37 -0.17 -59.16
C ILE A 135 -15.27 0.38 -58.25
N TYR A 136 -14.51 1.37 -58.73
CA TYR A 136 -13.44 1.99 -57.95
C TYR A 136 -13.97 2.73 -56.71
N SER A 137 -15.11 3.40 -56.83
CA SER A 137 -15.73 4.14 -55.71
C SER A 137 -16.15 3.20 -54.58
N VAL A 138 -16.82 2.09 -54.92
CA VAL A 138 -17.25 1.07 -53.95
C VAL A 138 -16.04 0.37 -53.30
N GLU A 139 -14.98 0.09 -54.06
CA GLU A 139 -13.75 -0.49 -53.49
C GLU A 139 -13.06 0.45 -52.49
N MET A 140 -13.07 1.75 -52.76
CA MET A 140 -12.46 2.75 -51.86
C MET A 140 -13.26 2.91 -50.57
N GLU A 141 -14.59 2.84 -50.62
CA GLU A 141 -15.44 2.82 -49.41
C GLU A 141 -15.20 1.57 -48.56
N ARG A 142 -15.15 0.37 -49.18
CA ARG A 142 -14.80 -0.87 -48.47
C ARG A 142 -13.43 -0.81 -47.81
N LYS A 143 -12.44 -0.18 -48.46
CA LYS A 143 -11.10 0.01 -47.86
C LYS A 143 -11.16 0.90 -46.62
N LYS A 144 -11.94 1.98 -46.64
CA LYS A 144 -12.14 2.86 -45.47
C LYS A 144 -12.82 2.11 -44.31
N GLU A 145 -13.84 1.30 -44.60
CA GLU A 145 -14.52 0.46 -43.61
C GLU A 145 -13.56 -0.56 -42.98
N ILE A 146 -12.74 -1.25 -43.80
CA ILE A 146 -11.75 -2.21 -43.30
C ILE A 146 -10.71 -1.54 -42.41
N THR A 147 -10.27 -0.31 -42.74
CA THR A 147 -9.35 0.44 -41.87
C THR A 147 -10.01 0.84 -40.55
N GLY A 148 -11.27 1.26 -40.56
CA GLY A 148 -12.02 1.57 -39.33
C GLY A 148 -12.26 0.35 -38.45
N LEU A 149 -12.49 -0.83 -39.04
CA LEU A 149 -12.64 -2.07 -38.27
C LEU A 149 -11.32 -2.52 -37.60
N LYS A 150 -10.17 -2.23 -38.20
CA LYS A 150 -8.86 -2.51 -37.58
C LYS A 150 -8.64 -1.67 -36.32
N THR A 151 -8.98 -0.38 -36.36
CA THR A 151 -8.84 0.51 -35.20
C THR A 151 -9.81 0.14 -34.08
N ILE A 152 -11.04 -0.32 -34.40
CA ILE A 152 -11.99 -0.81 -33.38
C ILE A 152 -11.43 -2.03 -32.62
N LYS A 153 -10.81 -2.99 -33.33
CA LYS A 153 -10.23 -4.18 -32.68
C LYS A 153 -9.04 -3.84 -31.78
N GLU A 154 -8.24 -2.84 -32.17
CA GLU A 154 -7.13 -2.34 -31.34
C GLU A 154 -7.67 -1.68 -30.06
N LEU A 155 -8.67 -0.80 -30.19
CA LEU A 155 -9.35 -0.17 -29.04
C LEU A 155 -9.98 -1.20 -28.09
N GLN A 156 -10.60 -2.26 -28.63
CA GLN A 156 -11.14 -3.35 -27.80
C GLN A 156 -10.06 -4.11 -27.02
N ARG A 157 -8.87 -4.28 -27.60
CA ARG A 157 -7.74 -4.91 -26.89
C ARG A 157 -7.23 -4.00 -25.78
N GLU A 158 -7.06 -2.70 -26.06
CA GLU A 158 -6.64 -1.73 -25.05
C GLU A 158 -7.62 -1.62 -23.89
N ASP A 159 -8.93 -1.65 -24.17
CA ASP A 159 -9.96 -1.57 -23.12
C ASP A 159 -9.90 -2.80 -22.20
N LYS A 160 -9.72 -4.00 -22.78
CA LYS A 160 -9.51 -5.23 -22.02
C LYS A 160 -8.25 -5.16 -21.14
N GLU A 161 -7.14 -4.68 -21.69
CA GLU A 161 -5.88 -4.52 -20.93
C GLU A 161 -6.05 -3.52 -19.78
N LYS A 162 -6.73 -2.38 -20.02
CA LYS A 162 -7.03 -1.39 -18.98
C LYS A 162 -7.96 -1.96 -17.90
N GLN A 163 -8.92 -2.79 -18.28
CA GLN A 163 -9.81 -3.46 -17.32
C GLN A 163 -9.03 -4.45 -16.43
N GLU A 164 -8.13 -5.25 -17.00
CA GLU A 164 -7.25 -6.14 -16.23
C GLU A 164 -6.31 -5.37 -15.29
N GLN A 165 -5.79 -4.21 -15.73
CA GLN A 165 -5.00 -3.33 -14.86
C GLN A 165 -5.83 -2.77 -13.71
N LEU A 166 -7.09 -2.41 -13.95
CA LEU A 166 -8.00 -1.87 -12.94
C LEU A 166 -8.36 -2.93 -11.88
N GLU A 167 -8.53 -4.20 -12.26
CA GLU A 167 -8.71 -5.30 -11.32
C GLU A 167 -7.48 -5.50 -10.43
N LYS A 168 -6.27 -5.50 -11.00
CA LYS A 168 -5.03 -5.58 -10.22
C LYS A 168 -4.86 -4.43 -9.24
N LEU A 169 -5.34 -3.22 -9.57
CA LEU A 169 -5.32 -2.08 -8.65
C LEU A 169 -6.29 -2.27 -7.48
N LYS A 170 -7.49 -2.81 -7.73
CA LYS A 170 -8.46 -3.13 -6.67
C LYS A 170 -7.89 -4.15 -5.67
N GLU A 171 -7.27 -5.22 -6.17
CA GLU A 171 -6.62 -6.21 -5.30
C GLU A 171 -5.51 -5.59 -4.42
N ARG A 172 -4.76 -4.63 -4.96
CA ARG A 172 -3.74 -3.90 -4.20
C ARG A 172 -4.35 -3.01 -3.11
N ASP A 173 -5.48 -2.38 -3.38
CA ASP A 173 -6.18 -1.56 -2.38
C ASP A 173 -6.70 -2.41 -1.21
N ASP A 174 -7.25 -3.60 -1.48
CA ASP A 174 -7.68 -4.55 -0.45
C ASP A 174 -6.49 -5.00 0.44
N LEU A 175 -5.33 -5.25 -0.18
CA LEU A 175 -4.09 -5.56 0.55
C LEU A 175 -3.62 -4.39 1.41
N ILE A 176 -3.75 -3.15 0.93
CA ILE A 176 -3.41 -1.95 1.71
C ILE A 176 -4.34 -1.82 2.92
N GLU A 177 -5.64 -2.08 2.76
CA GLU A 177 -6.60 -2.04 3.87
C GLU A 177 -6.27 -3.10 4.93
N LYS A 178 -5.95 -4.32 4.51
CA LYS A 178 -5.49 -5.38 5.42
C LYS A 178 -4.23 -4.98 6.20
N LEU A 179 -3.23 -4.42 5.51
CA LEU A 179 -2.00 -3.95 6.15
C LEU A 179 -2.25 -2.80 7.14
N ARG A 180 -3.23 -1.92 6.86
CA ARG A 180 -3.62 -0.87 7.81
C ARG A 180 -4.21 -1.45 9.09
N SER A 181 -5.09 -2.45 8.98
CA SER A 181 -5.64 -3.16 10.14
C SER A 181 -4.54 -3.80 10.98
N ASP A 182 -3.58 -4.48 10.35
CA ASP A 182 -2.45 -5.11 11.05
C ASP A 182 -1.56 -4.07 11.77
N ILE A 183 -1.36 -2.90 11.18
CA ILE A 183 -0.61 -1.79 11.81
C ILE A 183 -1.36 -1.24 13.02
N GLU A 184 -2.68 -1.08 12.92
CA GLU A 184 -3.50 -0.62 14.06
C GLU A 184 -3.42 -1.58 15.24
N ASP A 185 -3.47 -2.89 14.99
CA ASP A 185 -3.35 -3.88 16.06
C ASP A 185 -1.94 -3.91 16.68
N LYS A 186 -0.88 -3.72 15.89
CA LYS A 186 0.48 -3.54 16.42
C LYS A 186 0.62 -2.28 17.26
N CYS A 187 0.00 -1.17 16.86
CA CYS A 187 -0.01 0.05 17.68
C CYS A 187 -0.67 -0.19 19.06
N LYS A 188 -1.77 -0.96 19.12
CA LYS A 188 -2.40 -1.33 20.40
C LYS A 188 -1.47 -2.19 21.26
N GLN A 189 -0.69 -3.07 20.64
CA GLN A 189 0.32 -3.87 21.36
C GLN A 189 1.44 -3.00 21.91
N ASP A 190 1.93 -2.02 21.15
CA ASP A 190 2.94 -1.07 21.61
C ASP A 190 2.45 -0.27 22.81
N ASP A 191 1.19 0.19 22.79
CA ASP A 191 0.60 0.93 23.90
C ASP A 191 0.50 0.05 25.17
N LEU A 192 0.12 -1.23 25.04
CA LEU A 192 0.14 -2.20 26.16
C LEU A 192 1.56 -2.45 26.69
N ILE A 193 2.56 -2.47 25.81
CA ILE A 193 3.96 -2.61 26.20
C ILE A 193 4.42 -1.39 27.01
N GLU A 194 4.06 -0.18 26.60
CA GLU A 194 4.33 1.05 27.35
C GLU A 194 3.70 1.00 28.76
N GLU A 195 2.44 0.58 28.86
CA GLU A 195 1.75 0.41 30.15
C GLU A 195 2.48 -0.59 31.07
N LEU A 196 2.95 -1.73 30.53
CA LEU A 196 3.71 -2.72 31.29
C LEU A 196 5.07 -2.20 31.75
N TYR A 197 5.76 -1.40 30.92
CA TYR A 197 7.02 -0.78 31.33
C TYR A 197 6.84 0.21 32.48
N ASP A 198 5.77 1.01 32.45
CA ASP A 198 5.44 1.92 33.53
C ASP A 198 5.11 1.16 34.82
N GLU A 199 4.35 0.07 34.74
CA GLU A 199 4.06 -0.81 35.89
C GLU A 199 5.33 -1.45 36.48
N ILE A 200 6.23 -1.97 35.63
CA ILE A 200 7.52 -2.53 36.07
C ILE A 200 8.35 -1.46 36.79
N ASN A 201 8.37 -0.22 36.29
CA ASN A 201 9.13 0.87 36.90
C ASN A 201 8.53 1.29 38.25
N GLU A 202 7.20 1.34 38.37
CA GLU A 202 6.50 1.58 39.63
C GLU A 202 6.86 0.50 40.66
N LEU A 203 6.75 -0.78 40.28
CA LEU A 203 7.09 -1.93 41.14
C LEU A 203 8.56 -1.94 41.56
N ARG A 204 9.49 -1.54 40.68
CA ARG A 204 10.90 -1.38 41.04
C ARG A 204 11.10 -0.27 42.08
N GLY A 205 10.39 0.85 41.94
CA GLY A 205 10.40 1.93 42.93
C GLY A 205 9.87 1.47 44.29
N GLU A 206 8.76 0.74 44.28
CA GLU A 206 8.16 0.14 45.48
C GLU A 206 9.09 -0.86 46.18
N LEU A 207 9.75 -1.74 45.41
CA LEU A 207 10.70 -2.71 45.93
C LEU A 207 11.92 -2.02 46.56
N ASN A 208 12.44 -0.97 45.92
CA ASN A 208 13.51 -0.16 46.49
C ASN A 208 13.07 0.53 47.80
N PHE A 209 11.85 1.05 47.86
CA PHE A 209 11.30 1.63 49.09
C PHE A 209 11.19 0.58 50.21
N LEU A 210 10.69 -0.62 49.91
CA LEU A 210 10.61 -1.73 50.86
C LEU A 210 11.98 -2.13 51.39
N ARG A 211 12.99 -2.16 50.52
CA ARG A 211 14.37 -2.50 50.89
C ARG A 211 14.96 -1.49 51.86
N MET A 212 14.65 -0.21 51.69
CA MET A 212 15.15 0.88 52.54
C MET A 212 14.32 1.10 53.81
N SER A 213 13.11 0.56 53.88
CA SER A 213 12.18 0.81 54.98
C SER A 213 12.23 -0.29 56.06
N GLY A 214 12.13 0.14 57.32
CA GLY A 214 12.00 -0.75 58.47
C GLY A 214 10.66 -1.50 58.50
N ALA A 215 10.42 -2.28 59.55
CA ALA A 215 9.23 -3.14 59.67
C ALA A 215 7.88 -2.37 59.54
N GLU A 216 7.79 -1.15 60.06
CA GLU A 216 6.59 -0.32 59.91
C GLU A 216 6.34 0.12 58.46
N GLY A 217 7.39 0.40 57.69
CA GLY A 217 7.26 0.75 56.27
C GLY A 217 6.74 -0.40 55.44
N ARG A 218 7.14 -1.64 55.77
CA ARG A 218 6.60 -2.86 55.15
C ARG A 218 5.11 -3.04 55.44
N LYS A 219 4.66 -2.78 56.68
CA LYS A 219 3.23 -2.86 57.04
C LYS A 219 2.37 -1.88 56.24
N LYS A 220 2.81 -0.60 56.14
CA LYS A 220 2.13 0.43 55.34
C LYS A 220 2.14 0.09 53.84
N PHE A 221 3.20 -0.54 53.34
CA PHE A 221 3.25 -0.99 51.95
C PHE A 221 2.19 -2.07 51.66
N VAL A 222 2.10 -3.10 52.50
CA VAL A 222 1.09 -4.17 52.36
C VAL A 222 -0.32 -3.59 52.34
N GLU A 223 -0.62 -2.63 53.21
CA GLU A 223 -1.92 -1.96 53.24
C GLU A 223 -2.22 -1.20 51.93
N ARG A 224 -1.23 -0.48 51.36
CA ARG A 224 -1.38 0.19 50.05
C ARG A 224 -1.61 -0.79 48.91
N VAL A 225 -0.87 -1.89 48.86
CA VAL A 225 -1.05 -2.94 47.85
C VAL A 225 -2.45 -3.55 47.94
N GLN A 226 -2.92 -3.82 49.16
CA GLN A 226 -4.27 -4.35 49.40
C GLN A 226 -5.35 -3.35 48.92
N GLN A 227 -5.18 -2.06 49.19
CA GLN A 227 -6.08 -1.02 48.71
C GLN A 227 -6.08 -0.92 47.17
N LYS A 228 -4.90 -0.95 46.53
CA LYS A 228 -4.76 -0.94 45.06
C LYS A 228 -5.47 -2.15 44.44
N HIS A 229 -5.27 -3.34 44.99
CA HIS A 229 -5.92 -4.57 44.54
C HIS A 229 -7.46 -4.49 44.69
N ASN A 230 -7.97 -4.00 45.83
CA ASN A 230 -9.41 -3.82 46.03
C ASN A 230 -10.01 -2.82 45.02
N ARG A 231 -9.31 -1.71 44.75
CA ARG A 231 -9.72 -0.74 43.73
C ARG A 231 -9.82 -1.37 42.34
N GLN A 232 -8.80 -2.13 41.92
CA GLN A 232 -8.81 -2.84 40.64
C GLN A 232 -9.96 -3.87 40.55
N ARG A 233 -10.28 -4.58 41.64
CA ARG A 233 -11.42 -5.50 41.67
C ARG A 233 -12.75 -4.78 41.45
N ILE A 234 -12.95 -3.64 42.12
CA ILE A 234 -14.16 -2.82 41.95
C ILE A 234 -14.27 -2.30 40.52
N GLU A 235 -13.16 -1.81 39.95
CA GLU A 235 -13.13 -1.30 38.59
C GLU A 235 -13.44 -2.39 37.55
N LYS A 236 -12.81 -3.57 37.68
CA LYS A 236 -13.10 -4.74 36.82
C LYS A 236 -14.56 -5.16 36.93
N ALA A 237 -15.12 -5.19 38.14
CA ALA A 237 -16.53 -5.48 38.36
C ALA A 237 -17.44 -4.42 37.71
N GLY A 238 -17.08 -3.13 37.78
CA GLY A 238 -17.81 -2.04 37.13
C GLY A 238 -17.80 -2.12 35.61
N ILE A 239 -16.64 -2.46 35.00
CA ILE A 239 -16.54 -2.70 33.56
C ILE A 239 -17.40 -3.89 33.14
N ALA A 240 -17.36 -5.00 33.89
CA ALA A 240 -18.18 -6.17 33.62
C ALA A 240 -19.69 -5.86 33.72
N ALA A 241 -20.10 -5.07 34.71
CA ALA A 241 -21.48 -4.62 34.86
C ALA A 241 -21.93 -3.76 33.67
N ARG A 242 -21.12 -2.78 33.25
CA ARG A 242 -21.40 -1.95 32.06
C ARG A 242 -21.54 -2.78 30.78
N LYS A 243 -20.68 -3.78 30.59
CA LYS A 243 -20.77 -4.71 29.45
C LYS A 243 -22.10 -5.48 29.45
N LYS A 244 -22.56 -5.96 30.62
CA LYS A 244 -23.87 -6.62 30.75
C LYS A 244 -25.03 -5.69 30.41
N VAL A 245 -24.99 -4.43 30.87
CA VAL A 245 -26.03 -3.43 30.54
C VAL A 245 -26.10 -3.18 29.05
N ILE A 246 -24.96 -2.97 28.38
CA ILE A 246 -24.90 -2.77 26.92
C ILE A 246 -25.43 -4.00 26.17
N GLN A 247 -25.09 -5.20 26.64
CA GLN A 247 -25.58 -6.44 26.04
C GLN A 247 -27.10 -6.57 26.15
N VAL A 248 -27.68 -6.24 27.31
CA VAL A 248 -29.14 -6.23 27.51
C VAL A 248 -29.81 -5.19 26.61
N ALA A 249 -29.22 -3.99 26.48
CA ALA A 249 -29.72 -2.96 25.59
C ALA A 249 -29.75 -3.42 24.13
N LYS A 250 -28.67 -4.04 23.64
CA LYS A 250 -28.61 -4.60 22.27
C LYS A 250 -29.66 -5.70 22.02
N VAL A 251 -29.91 -6.56 23.02
CA VAL A 251 -30.96 -7.58 22.92
C VAL A 251 -32.34 -6.94 22.83
N ARG A 252 -32.58 -5.87 23.60
CA ARG A 252 -33.84 -5.12 23.56
C ARG A 252 -34.05 -4.44 22.20
N GLU A 253 -33.03 -3.76 21.67
CA GLU A 253 -33.09 -3.14 20.35
C GLU A 253 -33.42 -4.16 19.26
N ARG A 254 -32.80 -5.35 19.29
CA ARG A 254 -33.12 -6.45 18.35
C ARG A 254 -34.58 -6.86 18.44
N LYS A 255 -35.12 -7.06 19.64
CA LYS A 255 -36.53 -7.40 19.85
C LYS A 255 -37.48 -6.30 19.34
N GLU A 256 -37.12 -5.03 19.51
CA GLU A 256 -37.92 -3.91 18.99
C GLU A 256 -37.89 -3.85 17.46
N THR A 257 -36.76 -4.16 16.81
CA THR A 257 -36.67 -4.26 15.34
C THR A 257 -37.43 -5.46 14.77
N GLU A 258 -37.40 -6.60 15.46
CA GLU A 258 -38.18 -7.79 15.11
C GLU A 258 -39.69 -7.53 15.28
N GLY A 259 -40.11 -6.83 16.34
CA GLY A 259 -41.52 -6.47 16.54
C GLY A 259 -42.08 -5.57 15.42
N ARG A 260 -41.29 -4.59 14.95
CA ARG A 260 -41.71 -3.68 13.85
C ARG A 260 -41.86 -4.38 12.51
N THR A 261 -41.00 -5.36 12.22
CA THR A 261 -41.08 -6.11 10.96
C THR A 261 -42.34 -6.98 10.93
N TYR A 262 -42.72 -7.61 12.04
CA TYR A 262 -43.96 -8.38 12.13
C TYR A 262 -45.23 -7.52 12.06
N SER A 263 -45.26 -6.32 12.67
CA SER A 263 -46.44 -5.44 12.59
C SER A 263 -46.68 -4.89 11.18
N GLY A 264 -45.62 -4.70 10.38
CA GLY A 264 -45.72 -4.24 9.00
C GLY A 264 -46.34 -5.26 8.04
N CYS A 265 -46.18 -6.55 8.30
CA CYS A 265 -46.76 -7.62 7.47
C CYS A 265 -48.26 -7.82 7.71
N LEU A 266 -48.76 -7.60 8.93
CA LEU A 266 -50.19 -7.74 9.24
C LEU A 266 -51.05 -6.57 8.73
N GLY A 267 -50.45 -5.38 8.53
CA GLY A 267 -51.16 -4.21 8.00
C GLY A 267 -51.59 -4.34 6.54
N ARG A 268 -50.84 -5.09 5.70
CA ARG A 268 -51.16 -5.24 4.27
C ARG A 268 -52.22 -6.30 3.96
N ALA A 269 -52.58 -7.14 4.92
CA ALA A 269 -53.59 -8.18 4.72
C ALA A 269 -55.04 -7.68 4.90
N ARG A 270 -55.24 -6.39 5.20
CA ARG A 270 -56.57 -5.79 5.45
C ARG A 270 -57.04 -4.79 4.38
N GLU A 271 -56.24 -4.55 3.34
CA GLU A 271 -56.58 -3.63 2.23
C GLU A 271 -56.85 -4.35 0.89
N GLY A 272 -57.06 -5.68 0.92
CA GLY A 272 -57.57 -6.46 -0.22
C GLY A 272 -58.87 -7.13 0.16
#